data_AF-A0A8J5QAK6-F1
#
_entry.id   AF-A0A8J5QAK6-F1
#
_cell.length_a   1.000
_cell.length_b   1.000
_cell.length_c   1.000
_cell.angle_alpha   90.00
_cell.angle_beta   90.00
_cell.angle_gamma   90.00
#
_symmetry.space_group_name_H-M   'P 1'
#
loop_
_entity.id
_entity.type
_entity.pdbx_description
1 polymer ?
#
loop_
_entity_poly.entity_id
_entity_poly.type
_entity_poly.pdbx_seq_one_letter_code
_entity_poly.pdbx_strand_id
1 'polypeptide(L)'
;MDEHLPRLASDLASSAEGLMALNKTMGLRVNFGHVIIAKRPKGTEDEIAFAHFTRLMNMYPSRGGASIVTRLGDANEAEQLLQYISRPEAGICKNMKDMRRGCEVVVVASGLQIKTEADYNPQLMQLAMVRATRPETRARWSWTIAAPNMEHDWNIRMDAWDKVDVPTEFRDLAKRISVVFKPDEGTILPLPKVNTSKLAIPDEQITEIQARSWAIIPFKESPYVLKINITKTLKGSRTIGEQNVTWGVELYAPHWEESVNHSSGGRKDWGEGLENIWEEGDDLQSRLGCFLRIIMEVQALLNRVHADTASS
;
A
#
# COMPACT_ATOMS: atom_id res chain seq x y z
N MET A 1 -1.82 20.90 14.64
CA MET A 1 -1.44 20.53 13.26
C MET A 1 -0.86 21.73 12.54
N ASP A 2 -1.52 22.89 12.68
CA ASP A 2 -1.17 24.15 12.01
C ASP A 2 0.26 24.66 12.28
N GLU A 3 0.82 24.44 13.46
CA GLU A 3 2.21 24.85 13.76
C GLU A 3 3.28 24.01 13.06
N HIS A 4 2.97 22.78 12.64
CA HIS A 4 3.93 21.87 12.00
C HIS A 4 3.77 21.79 10.49
N LEU A 5 2.64 22.24 9.95
CA LEU A 5 2.31 22.18 8.54
C LEU A 5 3.27 23.02 7.66
N PRO A 6 3.69 24.25 8.03
CA PRO A 6 4.66 25.00 7.25
C PRO A 6 6.02 24.29 7.13
N ARG A 7 6.48 23.69 8.24
CA ARG A 7 7.72 22.93 8.26
C ARG A 7 7.62 21.68 7.38
N LEU A 8 6.50 20.95 7.47
CA LEU A 8 6.24 19.79 6.63
C LEU A 8 6.24 20.15 5.14
N ALA A 9 5.58 21.25 4.76
CA ALA A 9 5.57 21.74 3.39
C ALA A 9 6.97 22.08 2.88
N SER A 10 7.80 22.72 3.71
CA SER A 10 9.19 23.04 3.39
C SER A 10 10.05 21.79 3.21
N ASP A 11 9.97 20.85 4.16
CA ASP A 11 10.71 19.57 4.10
C ASP A 11 10.30 18.76 2.86
N LEU A 12 9.04 18.90 2.44
CA LEU A 12 8.46 18.19 1.29
C LEU A 12 9.02 18.74 -0.01
N ALA A 13 8.95 20.06 -0.17
CA ALA A 13 9.50 20.74 -1.34
C ALA A 13 10.99 20.42 -1.51
N SER A 14 11.75 20.44 -0.41
CA SER A 14 13.17 20.07 -0.43
C SER A 14 13.40 18.62 -0.86
N SER A 15 12.59 17.68 -0.35
CA SER A 15 12.70 16.26 -0.71
C SER A 15 12.29 15.99 -2.16
N ALA A 16 11.28 16.71 -2.66
CA ALA A 16 10.75 16.56 -4.01
C ALA A 16 11.79 16.86 -5.09
N GLU A 17 12.63 17.89 -4.91
CA GLU A 17 13.70 18.24 -5.86
C GLU A 17 14.62 17.04 -6.15
N GLY A 18 15.05 16.32 -5.11
CA GLY A 18 15.89 15.13 -5.26
C GLY A 18 15.16 13.98 -5.97
N LEU A 19 13.87 13.79 -5.69
CA LEU A 19 13.05 12.74 -6.30
C LEU A 19 12.76 13.02 -7.78
N MET A 20 12.52 14.29 -8.14
CA MET A 20 12.28 14.70 -9.53
C MET A 20 13.48 14.49 -10.45
N ALA A 21 14.70 14.48 -9.88
CA ALA A 21 15.92 14.19 -10.62
C ALA A 21 16.17 12.68 -10.87
N LEU A 22 15.39 11.79 -10.26
CA LEU A 22 15.59 10.35 -10.40
C LEU A 22 15.11 9.84 -11.76
N ASN A 23 15.98 9.17 -12.52
CA ASN A 23 15.60 8.47 -13.74
C ASN A 23 15.06 7.05 -13.46
N LYS A 24 13.94 6.97 -12.72
CA LYS A 24 13.25 5.72 -12.35
C LYS A 24 11.74 5.89 -12.43
N THR A 25 10.97 4.82 -12.57
CA THR A 25 9.52 4.91 -12.33
C THR A 25 9.28 4.99 -10.82
N MET A 26 8.33 5.80 -10.39
CA MET A 26 8.00 5.99 -8.98
C MET A 26 6.50 5.86 -8.74
N GLY A 27 6.13 5.56 -7.49
CA GLY A 27 4.74 5.49 -7.06
C GLY A 27 4.58 6.06 -5.66
N LEU A 28 3.66 7.00 -5.52
CA LEU A 28 3.28 7.64 -4.26
C LEU A 28 2.06 6.94 -3.67
N ARG A 29 2.07 6.74 -2.36
CA ARG A 29 0.93 6.20 -1.59
C ARG A 29 1.04 6.59 -0.13
N VAL A 30 -0.09 6.55 0.56
CA VAL A 30 -0.14 6.51 2.02
C VAL A 30 -0.44 5.08 2.43
N ASN A 31 0.33 4.54 3.37
CA ASN A 31 0.03 3.23 3.96
C ASN A 31 -0.42 3.42 5.41
N PHE A 32 -1.35 2.60 5.84
CA PHE A 32 -1.76 2.48 7.24
C PHE A 32 -1.21 1.19 7.83
N GLY A 33 -0.83 1.21 9.11
CA GLY A 33 -0.20 0.07 9.77
C GLY A 33 0.21 0.39 11.20
N HIS A 34 1.26 -0.26 11.71
CA HIS A 34 1.76 -0.01 13.07
C HIS A 34 3.25 0.28 13.07
N VAL A 35 3.66 1.30 13.83
CA VAL A 35 5.06 1.61 14.11
C VAL A 35 5.57 0.63 15.16
N ILE A 36 6.48 -0.22 14.72
CA ILE A 36 7.15 -1.18 15.59
C ILE A 36 8.54 -0.65 15.94
N ILE A 37 8.80 -0.53 17.24
CA ILE A 37 10.11 -0.23 17.78
C ILE A 37 10.89 -1.54 17.91
N ALA A 38 11.70 -1.85 16.90
CA ALA A 38 12.51 -3.07 16.83
C ALA A 38 13.77 -3.01 17.72
N LYS A 39 14.29 -1.82 18.02
CA LYS A 39 15.49 -1.64 18.88
C LYS A 39 15.19 -0.69 20.03
N ARG A 40 15.00 -1.25 21.22
CA ARG A 40 14.87 -0.49 22.47
C ARG A 40 16.23 -0.44 23.19
N PRO A 41 16.57 0.67 23.88
CA PRO A 41 17.70 0.69 24.80
C PRO A 41 17.56 -0.44 25.86
N LYS A 42 18.67 -1.04 26.28
CA LYS A 42 18.65 -2.07 27.35
C LYS A 42 18.05 -1.48 28.62
N GLY A 43 17.17 -2.25 29.29
CA GLY A 43 16.50 -1.84 30.52
C GLY A 43 15.29 -0.91 30.31
N THR A 44 14.78 -0.79 29.08
CA THR A 44 13.50 -0.13 28.84
C THR A 44 12.36 -1.07 29.24
N GLU A 45 11.43 -0.58 30.05
CA GLU A 45 10.22 -1.28 30.45
C GLU A 45 9.27 -1.50 29.25
N ASP A 46 8.28 -2.37 29.43
CA ASP A 46 7.30 -2.66 28.37
C ASP A 46 6.41 -1.44 28.07
N GLU A 47 6.14 -0.62 29.08
CA GLU A 47 5.46 0.66 28.99
C GLU A 47 6.48 1.82 29.03
N ILE A 48 6.25 2.84 28.21
CA ILE A 48 7.08 4.04 28.21
C ILE A 48 6.21 5.30 28.23
N ALA A 49 6.62 6.28 29.03
CA ALA A 49 5.96 7.58 29.03
C ALA A 49 6.07 8.26 27.66
N PHE A 50 5.02 9.02 27.29
CA PHE A 50 4.94 9.70 25.99
C PHE A 50 6.17 10.55 25.67
N ALA A 51 6.69 11.33 26.63
CA ALA A 51 7.89 12.13 26.43
C ALA A 51 9.13 11.28 26.07
N HIS A 52 9.25 10.08 26.65
CA HIS A 52 10.32 9.16 26.32
C HIS A 52 10.12 8.58 24.90
N PHE A 53 8.89 8.22 24.55
CA PHE A 53 8.53 7.79 23.20
C PHE A 53 8.90 8.85 22.15
N THR A 54 8.53 10.12 22.36
CA THR A 54 8.88 11.23 21.46
C THR A 54 10.40 11.35 21.28
N ARG A 55 11.17 11.21 22.38
CA ARG A 55 12.64 11.25 22.31
C ARG A 55 13.20 10.09 21.49
N LEU A 56 12.66 8.87 21.65
CA LEU A 56 13.07 7.71 20.85
C LEU A 56 12.76 7.92 19.37
N MET A 57 11.54 8.35 19.05
CA MET A 57 11.11 8.63 17.67
C MET A 57 11.97 9.69 16.98
N ASN A 58 12.43 10.72 17.71
CA ASN A 58 13.34 11.72 17.16
C ASN A 58 14.76 11.19 16.86
N MET A 59 15.18 10.08 17.48
CA MET A 59 16.50 9.48 17.25
C MET A 59 16.51 8.43 16.12
N TYR A 60 15.39 7.75 15.91
CA TYR A 60 15.32 6.62 14.97
C TYR A 60 15.54 6.96 13.49
N PRO A 61 15.24 8.18 12.97
CA PRO A 61 15.58 8.53 11.59
C PRO A 61 17.08 8.40 11.29
N SER A 62 17.95 8.73 12.25
CA SER A 62 19.41 8.68 12.06
C SER A 62 20.02 7.35 12.49
N ARG A 63 19.49 6.70 13.53
CA ARG A 63 20.08 5.49 14.12
C ARG A 63 19.45 4.18 13.63
N GLY A 64 18.28 4.27 12.99
CA GLY A 64 17.38 3.14 12.79
C GLY A 64 16.86 2.57 14.11
N GLY A 65 15.81 1.76 14.06
CA GLY A 65 15.26 1.11 15.25
C GLY A 65 13.74 1.19 15.38
N ALA A 66 13.08 1.96 14.53
CA ALA A 66 11.64 1.91 14.31
C ALA A 66 11.34 1.69 12.83
N SER A 67 10.23 1.00 12.55
CA SER A 67 9.72 0.79 11.20
C SER A 67 8.21 0.66 11.25
N ILE A 68 7.52 1.15 10.21
CA ILE A 68 6.09 0.89 10.04
C ILE A 68 5.89 -0.47 9.37
N VAL A 69 5.01 -1.29 9.95
CA VAL A 69 4.54 -2.55 9.38
C VAL A 69 3.14 -2.33 8.81
N THR A 70 3.02 -2.49 7.50
CA THR A 70 1.79 -2.21 6.74
C THR A 70 1.11 -3.49 6.23
N ARG A 71 1.69 -4.66 6.54
CA ARG A 71 1.11 -5.98 6.28
C ARG A 71 0.65 -6.55 7.61
N LEU A 72 -0.65 -6.44 7.85
CA LEU A 72 -1.32 -6.79 9.11
C LEU A 72 -1.76 -8.26 9.08
N GLY A 73 -1.88 -8.90 10.25
CA GLY A 73 -1.97 -10.37 10.35
C GLY A 73 -3.38 -10.96 10.18
N ASP A 74 -4.43 -10.30 10.65
CA ASP A 74 -5.80 -10.86 10.61
C ASP A 74 -6.56 -10.40 9.37
N ALA A 75 -6.61 -11.25 8.34
CA ALA A 75 -7.33 -10.93 7.11
C ALA A 75 -8.85 -10.77 7.27
N ASN A 76 -9.44 -11.20 8.39
CA ASN A 76 -10.87 -10.96 8.65
C ASN A 76 -11.15 -9.48 8.88
N GLU A 77 -10.18 -8.71 9.41
CA GLU A 77 -10.31 -7.26 9.61
C GLU A 77 -10.52 -6.52 8.27
N ALA A 78 -9.90 -7.00 7.20
CA ALA A 78 -10.10 -6.43 5.86
C ALA A 78 -11.56 -6.62 5.39
N GLU A 79 -12.14 -7.79 5.64
CA GLU A 79 -13.53 -8.08 5.28
C GLU A 79 -14.52 -7.28 6.15
N GLN A 80 -14.26 -7.16 7.46
CA GLN A 80 -15.05 -6.32 8.36
C GLN A 80 -15.04 -4.85 7.92
N LEU A 81 -13.87 -4.32 7.55
CA LEU A 81 -13.72 -2.97 7.00
C LEU A 81 -14.51 -2.78 5.71
N LEU A 82 -14.44 -3.75 4.79
CA LEU A 82 -15.21 -3.71 3.54
C LEU A 82 -16.71 -3.79 3.76
N GLN A 83 -17.17 -4.61 4.71
CA GLN A 83 -18.58 -4.69 5.09
C GLN A 83 -19.06 -3.38 5.69
N TYR A 84 -18.26 -2.74 6.57
CA TYR A 84 -18.59 -1.45 7.13
C TYR A 84 -18.65 -0.36 6.05
N ILE A 85 -17.65 -0.25 5.18
CA ILE A 85 -17.58 0.76 4.11
C ILE A 85 -18.74 0.64 3.12
N SER A 86 -19.23 -0.59 2.90
CA SER A 86 -20.34 -0.87 1.99
C SER A 86 -21.72 -0.49 2.54
N ARG A 87 -21.82 -0.16 3.83
CA ARG A 87 -23.05 0.33 4.45
C ARG A 87 -23.31 1.78 4.05
N PRO A 88 -24.51 2.15 3.56
CA PRO A 88 -24.83 3.53 3.21
C PRO A 88 -24.57 4.52 4.35
N GLU A 89 -24.77 4.10 5.60
CA GLU A 89 -24.60 4.90 6.81
C GLU A 89 -23.13 5.30 7.05
N ALA A 90 -22.17 4.53 6.51
CA ALA A 90 -20.76 4.88 6.60
C ALA A 90 -20.42 6.12 5.77
N GLY A 91 -21.23 6.44 4.75
CA GLY A 91 -21.05 7.62 3.89
C GLY A 91 -19.74 7.62 3.09
N ILE A 92 -19.09 6.47 2.92
CA ILE A 92 -17.83 6.33 2.18
C ILE A 92 -18.09 5.92 0.74
N CYS A 93 -18.85 4.84 0.55
CA CYS A 93 -19.19 4.28 -0.75
C CYS A 93 -20.72 4.29 -0.93
N LYS A 94 -21.22 4.78 -2.07
CA LYS A 94 -22.68 4.86 -2.30
C LYS A 94 -23.27 3.47 -2.54
N ASN A 95 -22.54 2.58 -3.22
CA ASN A 95 -22.94 1.19 -3.40
C ASN A 95 -21.76 0.26 -3.77
N MET A 96 -21.95 -1.05 -3.60
CA MET A 96 -20.95 -2.08 -3.94
C MET A 96 -20.45 -2.09 -5.40
N LYS A 97 -21.20 -1.51 -6.35
CA LYS A 97 -20.80 -1.43 -7.76
C LYS A 97 -19.77 -0.33 -8.00
N ASP A 98 -19.67 0.65 -7.10
CA ASP A 98 -18.65 1.70 -7.19
C ASP A 98 -17.26 1.18 -6.78
N MET A 99 -17.22 0.01 -6.12
CA MET A 99 -15.99 -0.67 -5.74
C MET A 99 -15.45 -1.50 -6.91
N ARG A 100 -14.24 -1.16 -7.36
CA ARG A 100 -13.48 -2.03 -8.27
C ARG A 100 -12.80 -3.14 -7.47
N ARG A 101 -12.87 -4.36 -7.96
CA ARG A 101 -12.24 -5.52 -7.32
C ARG A 101 -11.40 -6.28 -8.34
N GLY A 102 -10.42 -7.00 -7.86
CA GLY A 102 -9.62 -7.88 -8.71
C GLY A 102 -8.60 -8.67 -7.93
N CYS A 103 -7.70 -9.29 -8.69
CA CYS A 103 -6.58 -10.05 -8.15
C CYS A 103 -5.27 -9.65 -8.81
N GLU A 104 -4.17 -9.92 -8.12
CA GLU A 104 -2.81 -9.79 -8.63
C GLU A 104 -2.02 -11.03 -8.20
N VAL A 105 -1.19 -11.55 -9.09
CA VAL A 105 -0.15 -12.52 -8.77
C VAL A 105 1.19 -11.87 -9.03
N VAL A 106 2.07 -11.92 -8.03
CA VAL A 106 3.44 -11.44 -8.10
C VAL A 106 4.37 -12.61 -7.86
N VAL A 107 5.19 -12.94 -8.85
CA VAL A 107 6.30 -13.90 -8.71
C VAL A 107 7.58 -13.12 -8.52
N VAL A 108 8.31 -13.42 -7.44
CA VAL A 108 9.60 -12.81 -7.15
C VAL A 108 10.71 -13.78 -7.49
N ALA A 109 11.56 -13.37 -8.43
CA ALA A 109 12.64 -14.18 -8.96
C ALA A 109 13.83 -13.27 -9.29
N SER A 110 15.04 -13.63 -8.85
CA SER A 110 16.29 -12.92 -9.18
C SER A 110 16.24 -11.40 -8.96
N GLY A 111 15.57 -10.94 -7.90
CA GLY A 111 15.39 -9.52 -7.58
C GLY A 111 14.37 -8.77 -8.46
N LEU A 112 13.64 -9.48 -9.32
CA LEU A 112 12.53 -8.95 -10.11
C LEU A 112 11.19 -9.27 -9.45
N GLN A 113 10.21 -8.40 -9.66
CA GLN A 113 8.79 -8.67 -9.43
C GLN A 113 8.10 -8.81 -10.79
N ILE A 114 7.68 -10.04 -11.11
CA ILE A 114 6.87 -10.36 -12.28
C ILE A 114 5.40 -10.36 -11.87
N LYS A 115 4.62 -9.43 -12.40
CA LYS A 115 3.23 -9.18 -12.00
C LYS A 115 2.27 -9.50 -13.13
N THR A 116 1.11 -10.02 -12.77
CA THR A 116 -0.05 -10.16 -13.65
C THR A 116 -1.31 -9.98 -12.81
N GLU A 117 -2.33 -9.34 -13.36
CA GLU A 117 -3.53 -8.94 -12.64
C GLU A 117 -4.78 -9.28 -13.44
N ALA A 118 -5.92 -9.39 -12.77
CA ALA A 118 -7.23 -9.51 -13.39
C ALA A 118 -8.24 -8.67 -12.62
N ASP A 119 -9.13 -7.99 -13.33
CA ASP A 119 -10.34 -7.45 -12.72
C ASP A 119 -11.26 -8.61 -12.32
N TYR A 120 -11.99 -8.43 -11.22
CA TYR A 120 -12.90 -9.43 -10.70
C TYR A 120 -14.08 -9.61 -11.67
N ASN A 121 -14.17 -10.80 -12.25
CA ASN A 121 -15.31 -11.23 -13.04
C ASN A 121 -15.81 -12.58 -12.52
N PRO A 122 -17.06 -12.67 -12.03
CA PRO A 122 -17.64 -13.91 -11.50
C PRO A 122 -17.70 -15.07 -12.52
N GLN A 123 -17.72 -14.77 -13.81
CA GLN A 123 -17.94 -15.74 -14.88
C GLN A 123 -16.61 -16.31 -15.41
N LEU A 124 -15.59 -15.46 -15.57
CA LEU A 124 -14.27 -15.86 -16.04
C LEU A 124 -13.22 -14.82 -15.64
N MET A 125 -12.31 -15.19 -14.74
CA MET A 125 -11.12 -14.39 -14.47
C MET A 125 -10.01 -14.75 -15.43
N GLN A 126 -9.57 -13.78 -16.23
CA GLN A 126 -8.43 -13.93 -17.12
C GLN A 126 -7.33 -12.97 -16.68
N LEU A 127 -6.19 -13.55 -16.27
CA LEU A 127 -4.99 -12.79 -15.98
C LEU A 127 -4.53 -12.03 -17.24
N ALA A 128 -4.27 -10.74 -17.07
CA ALA A 128 -3.89 -9.81 -18.10
C ALA A 128 -2.37 -9.86 -18.39
N MET A 129 -1.88 -8.84 -19.11
CA MET A 129 -0.49 -8.72 -19.53
C MET A 129 0.49 -8.89 -18.36
N VAL A 130 1.53 -9.69 -18.59
CA VAL A 130 2.62 -9.87 -17.64
C VAL A 130 3.57 -8.68 -17.71
N ARG A 131 3.95 -8.12 -16.57
CA ARG A 131 4.91 -7.02 -16.45
C ARG A 131 6.03 -7.41 -15.52
N ALA A 132 7.26 -6.96 -15.80
CA ALA A 132 8.39 -7.18 -14.92
C ALA A 132 8.93 -5.83 -14.43
N THR A 133 9.25 -5.76 -13.14
CA THR A 133 9.81 -4.57 -12.50
C THR A 133 10.96 -4.98 -11.61
N ARG A 134 11.96 -4.09 -11.47
CA ARG A 134 13.03 -4.22 -10.50
C ARG A 134 12.82 -3.16 -9.42
N PRO A 135 12.16 -3.48 -8.30
CA PRO A 135 11.96 -2.54 -7.21
C PRO A 135 13.26 -2.23 -6.50
N GLU A 136 13.40 -1.01 -6.02
CA GLU A 136 14.44 -0.70 -5.05
C GLU A 136 14.16 -1.37 -3.71
N THR A 137 15.23 -1.70 -2.98
CA THR A 137 15.12 -2.37 -1.67
C THR A 137 14.61 -1.45 -0.57
N ARG A 138 14.63 -0.13 -0.79
CA ARG A 138 14.16 0.89 0.17
C ARG A 138 13.35 1.94 -0.56
N ALA A 139 12.32 2.44 0.12
CA ALA A 139 11.59 3.61 -0.35
C ALA A 139 12.53 4.82 -0.41
N ARG A 140 12.38 5.63 -1.45
CA ARG A 140 13.15 6.88 -1.62
C ARG A 140 12.67 7.97 -0.69
N TRP A 141 11.41 7.88 -0.29
CA TRP A 141 10.79 8.77 0.65
C TRP A 141 9.80 7.99 1.51
N SER A 142 9.87 8.14 2.83
CA SER A 142 9.01 7.44 3.79
C SER A 142 8.86 8.29 5.05
N TRP A 143 7.84 9.15 5.09
CA TRP A 143 7.50 9.94 6.27
C TRP A 143 6.47 9.22 7.10
N THR A 144 6.87 8.77 8.28
CA THR A 144 6.02 7.99 9.18
C THR A 144 5.51 8.87 10.31
N ILE A 145 4.21 8.81 10.56
CA ILE A 145 3.56 9.44 11.70
C ILE A 145 3.10 8.34 12.63
N ALA A 146 3.63 8.38 13.86
CA ALA A 146 3.11 7.57 14.95
C ALA A 146 1.98 8.33 15.65
N ALA A 147 0.84 7.69 15.83
CA ALA A 147 -0.34 8.22 16.48
C ALA A 147 -0.73 7.31 17.67
N PRO A 148 -0.08 7.46 18.84
CA PRO A 148 -0.24 6.54 19.97
C PRO A 148 -1.65 6.46 20.57
N ASN A 149 -2.54 7.39 20.20
CA ASN A 149 -3.93 7.44 20.61
C ASN A 149 -4.90 6.86 19.55
N MET A 150 -4.36 6.32 18.46
CA MET A 150 -5.10 5.72 17.35
C MET A 150 -4.66 4.27 17.19
N GLU A 151 -5.50 3.44 16.57
CA GLU A 151 -5.18 2.03 16.32
C GLU A 151 -4.11 1.88 15.24
N HIS A 152 -4.20 2.71 14.21
CA HIS A 152 -3.32 2.66 13.06
C HIS A 152 -2.43 3.90 13.01
N ASP A 153 -1.14 3.69 12.81
CA ASP A 153 -0.18 4.67 12.33
C ASP A 153 -0.23 4.77 10.81
N TRP A 154 0.49 5.73 10.23
CA TRP A 154 0.56 5.83 8.78
C TRP A 154 1.89 6.39 8.29
N ASN A 155 2.18 6.17 7.01
CA ASN A 155 3.28 6.84 6.33
C ASN A 155 2.93 7.31 4.93
N ILE A 156 3.49 8.44 4.51
CA ILE A 156 3.58 8.82 3.10
C ILE A 156 4.83 8.17 2.54
N ARG A 157 4.68 7.40 1.46
CA ARG A 157 5.75 6.56 0.90
C ARG A 157 5.86 6.74 -0.60
N MET A 158 7.09 6.98 -1.07
CA MET A 158 7.47 6.94 -2.48
C MET A 158 8.40 5.74 -2.70
N ASP A 159 7.93 4.78 -3.47
CA ASP A 159 8.75 3.68 -3.95
C ASP A 159 9.24 3.96 -5.37
N ALA A 160 10.41 3.41 -5.72
CA ALA A 160 11.00 3.54 -7.04
C ALA A 160 11.35 2.16 -7.61
N TRP A 161 11.26 2.02 -8.92
CA TRP A 161 11.59 0.80 -9.63
C TRP A 161 12.02 1.06 -11.08
N ASP A 162 12.75 0.11 -11.63
CA ASP A 162 13.03 0.06 -13.07
C ASP A 162 11.94 -0.77 -13.76
N LYS A 163 11.46 -0.30 -14.91
CA LYS A 163 10.70 -1.13 -15.85
C LYS A 163 11.71 -1.98 -16.60
N VAL A 164 11.51 -3.29 -16.61
CA VAL A 164 12.39 -4.24 -17.30
C VAL A 164 11.58 -5.16 -18.20
N ASP A 165 12.22 -5.68 -19.23
CA ASP A 165 11.59 -6.68 -20.09
C ASP A 165 11.25 -7.94 -19.30
N VAL A 166 10.11 -8.55 -19.64
CA VAL A 166 9.68 -9.81 -19.04
C VAL A 166 10.63 -10.92 -19.50
N PRO A 167 11.32 -11.63 -18.58
CA PRO A 167 12.19 -12.73 -18.96
C PRO A 167 11.39 -13.82 -19.69
N THR A 168 12.03 -14.51 -20.63
CA THR A 168 11.37 -15.40 -21.60
C THR A 168 10.57 -16.51 -20.93
N GLU A 169 11.08 -17.05 -19.83
CA GLU A 169 10.47 -18.08 -19.00
C GLU A 169 9.13 -17.64 -18.34
N PHE A 170 8.93 -16.33 -18.16
CA PHE A 170 7.72 -15.75 -17.55
C PHE A 170 6.72 -15.16 -18.55
N ARG A 171 7.00 -15.13 -19.86
CA ARG A 171 6.10 -14.50 -20.85
C ARG A 171 4.69 -15.08 -20.87
N ASP A 172 4.57 -16.39 -20.64
CA ASP A 172 3.28 -17.09 -20.59
C ASP A 172 2.75 -17.28 -19.15
N LEU A 173 3.25 -16.51 -18.17
CA LEU A 173 2.86 -16.66 -16.76
C LEU A 173 1.35 -16.61 -16.56
N ALA A 174 0.66 -15.67 -17.21
CA ALA A 174 -0.79 -15.52 -17.16
C ALA A 174 -1.58 -16.76 -17.66
N LYS A 175 -0.97 -17.60 -18.51
CA LYS A 175 -1.56 -18.86 -19.01
C LYS A 175 -1.22 -20.06 -18.11
N ARG A 176 -0.10 -19.97 -17.38
CA ARG A 176 0.45 -21.04 -16.54
C ARG A 176 0.00 -20.96 -15.09
N ILE A 177 -0.45 -19.79 -14.65
CA ILE A 177 -1.05 -19.60 -13.33
C ILE A 177 -2.56 -19.47 -13.49
N SER A 178 -3.32 -20.18 -12.67
CA SER A 178 -4.74 -19.91 -12.49
C SER A 178 -5.01 -19.45 -11.06
N VAL A 179 -5.82 -18.41 -10.94
CA VAL A 179 -6.34 -17.92 -9.66
C VAL A 179 -7.80 -18.34 -9.58
N VAL A 180 -8.13 -19.12 -8.56
CA VAL A 180 -9.50 -19.57 -8.30
C VAL A 180 -10.04 -18.81 -7.10
N PHE A 181 -11.18 -18.15 -7.30
CA PHE A 181 -12.00 -17.64 -6.22
C PHE A 181 -13.13 -18.60 -5.93
N LYS A 182 -13.20 -19.04 -4.67
CA LYS A 182 -14.39 -19.70 -4.12
C LYS A 182 -14.90 -18.80 -3.01
N PRO A 183 -15.70 -17.78 -3.32
CA PRO A 183 -16.25 -16.92 -2.28
C PRO A 183 -17.24 -17.74 -1.44
N ASP A 184 -17.14 -17.61 -0.12
CA ASP A 184 -18.25 -17.99 0.76
C ASP A 184 -19.36 -16.94 0.60
N GLU A 185 -20.59 -17.30 0.96
CA GLU A 185 -21.72 -16.40 0.83
C GLU A 185 -21.49 -15.13 1.68
N GLY A 186 -21.59 -13.95 1.06
CA GLY A 186 -21.36 -12.66 1.72
C GLY A 186 -19.92 -12.16 1.76
N THR A 187 -18.91 -12.94 1.30
CA THR A 187 -17.52 -12.48 1.23
C THR A 187 -17.31 -11.47 0.10
N ILE A 188 -16.87 -10.25 0.43
CA ILE A 188 -16.57 -9.18 -0.52
C ILE A 188 -15.23 -9.43 -1.21
N LEU A 189 -14.19 -9.79 -0.44
CA LEU A 189 -12.82 -9.96 -0.93
C LEU A 189 -12.27 -11.37 -0.65
N PRO A 190 -12.60 -12.36 -1.49
CA PRO A 190 -12.20 -13.74 -1.25
C PRO A 190 -10.69 -13.93 -1.31
N LEU A 191 -10.16 -14.78 -0.43
CA LEU A 191 -8.74 -15.14 -0.43
C LEU A 191 -8.37 -15.87 -1.73
N PRO A 192 -7.34 -15.40 -2.47
CA PRO A 192 -7.01 -15.98 -3.77
C PRO A 192 -6.33 -17.35 -3.59
N LYS A 193 -6.83 -18.37 -4.30
CA LYS A 193 -6.17 -19.68 -4.39
C LYS A 193 -5.41 -19.76 -5.71
N VAL A 194 -4.08 -19.79 -5.63
CA VAL A 194 -3.21 -19.87 -6.80
C VAL A 194 -2.83 -21.31 -7.06
N ASN A 195 -3.05 -21.76 -8.29
CA ASN A 195 -2.55 -23.04 -8.77
C ASN A 195 -1.28 -22.82 -9.61
N THR A 196 -0.15 -23.33 -9.10
CA THR A 196 1.17 -23.23 -9.72
C THR A 196 1.60 -24.53 -10.41
N SER A 197 0.73 -25.54 -10.52
CA SER A 197 1.12 -26.87 -11.04
C SER A 197 1.62 -26.86 -12.49
N LYS A 198 1.19 -25.87 -13.29
CA LYS A 198 1.63 -25.68 -14.69
C LYS A 198 2.84 -24.74 -14.81
N LEU A 199 3.42 -24.32 -13.69
CA LEU A 199 4.57 -23.43 -13.67
C LEU A 199 5.84 -24.25 -13.93
N ALA A 200 6.30 -24.25 -15.18
CA ALA A 200 7.49 -24.99 -15.60
C ALA A 200 8.81 -24.22 -15.36
N ILE A 201 8.91 -23.51 -14.23
CA ILE A 201 10.09 -22.70 -13.87
C ILE A 201 10.79 -23.40 -12.70
N PRO A 202 12.13 -23.58 -12.74
CA PRO A 202 12.85 -24.22 -11.66
C PRO A 202 12.62 -23.53 -10.32
N ASP A 203 12.35 -24.33 -9.28
CA ASP A 203 12.01 -23.87 -7.94
C ASP A 203 13.09 -22.94 -7.34
N GLU A 204 14.35 -23.18 -7.68
CA GLU A 204 15.52 -22.42 -7.23
C GLU A 204 15.54 -20.97 -7.74
N GLN A 205 14.80 -20.66 -8.81
CA GLN A 205 14.73 -19.30 -9.35
C GLN A 205 13.66 -18.44 -8.66
N ILE A 206 12.68 -19.06 -7.99
CA ILE A 206 11.53 -18.39 -7.41
C ILE A 206 11.69 -18.32 -5.89
N THR A 207 11.82 -17.09 -5.39
CA THR A 207 11.93 -16.85 -3.94
C THR A 207 10.56 -16.86 -3.28
N GLU A 208 9.58 -16.19 -3.90
CA GLU A 208 8.21 -16.12 -3.37
C GLU A 208 7.18 -15.94 -4.48
N ILE A 209 5.97 -16.40 -4.21
CA ILE A 209 4.76 -16.12 -5.00
C ILE A 209 3.76 -15.45 -4.06
N GLN A 210 3.31 -14.25 -4.41
CA GLN A 210 2.30 -13.51 -3.68
C GLN A 210 1.03 -13.47 -4.51
N ALA A 211 -0.08 -13.85 -3.88
CA ALA A 211 -1.41 -13.78 -4.46
C ALA A 211 -2.21 -12.75 -3.68
N ARG A 212 -2.72 -11.74 -4.38
CA ARG A 212 -3.45 -10.64 -3.76
C ARG A 212 -4.85 -10.58 -4.31
N SER A 213 -5.82 -10.41 -3.42
CA SER A 213 -7.13 -9.88 -3.78
C SER A 213 -7.14 -8.42 -3.35
N TRP A 214 -7.70 -7.56 -4.18
CA TRP A 214 -7.79 -6.13 -3.86
C TRP A 214 -9.19 -5.58 -4.14
N ALA A 215 -9.54 -4.55 -3.38
CA ALA A 215 -10.70 -3.69 -3.59
C ALA A 215 -10.20 -2.24 -3.63
N ILE A 216 -10.62 -1.48 -4.63
CA ILE A 216 -10.36 -0.04 -4.79
C ILE A 216 -11.69 0.68 -4.67
N ILE A 217 -11.75 1.63 -3.74
CA ILE A 217 -12.98 2.28 -3.29
C ILE A 217 -12.77 3.80 -3.36
N PRO A 218 -13.60 4.54 -4.10
CA PRO A 218 -13.61 5.99 -4.02
C PRO A 218 -13.82 6.47 -2.58
N PHE A 219 -12.99 7.40 -2.11
CA PHE A 219 -13.12 7.91 -0.74
C PHE A 219 -13.99 9.17 -0.73
N LYS A 220 -15.28 9.00 -0.45
CA LYS A 220 -16.27 10.09 -0.44
C LYS A 220 -16.23 10.85 -1.78
N GLU A 221 -16.37 12.17 -1.74
CA GLU A 221 -16.26 13.06 -2.89
C GLU A 221 -14.82 13.60 -3.09
N SER A 222 -13.82 12.96 -2.48
CA SER A 222 -12.40 13.35 -2.64
C SER A 222 -11.76 12.73 -3.89
N PRO A 223 -10.64 13.27 -4.41
CA PRO A 223 -9.91 12.69 -5.55
C PRO A 223 -9.13 11.41 -5.17
N TYR A 224 -9.23 10.96 -3.93
CA TYR A 224 -8.47 9.83 -3.42
C TYR A 224 -9.32 8.55 -3.39
N VAL A 225 -8.62 7.42 -3.48
CA VAL A 225 -9.21 6.08 -3.38
C VAL A 225 -8.52 5.30 -2.26
N LEU A 226 -9.30 4.51 -1.54
CA LEU A 226 -8.82 3.49 -0.62
C LEU A 226 -8.60 2.19 -1.36
N LYS A 227 -7.45 1.57 -1.14
CA LYS A 227 -7.16 0.22 -1.59
C LYS A 227 -6.96 -0.69 -0.40
N ILE A 228 -7.86 -1.67 -0.29
CA ILE A 228 -7.80 -2.73 0.70
C ILE A 228 -7.33 -3.98 -0.03
N ASN A 229 -6.33 -4.66 0.51
CA ASN A 229 -5.83 -5.90 -0.08
C ASN A 229 -5.67 -6.99 0.96
N ILE A 230 -5.91 -8.23 0.53
CA ILE A 230 -5.55 -9.44 1.27
C ILE A 230 -4.49 -10.15 0.44
N THR A 231 -3.33 -10.37 1.02
CA THR A 231 -2.17 -11.00 0.41
C THR A 231 -1.89 -12.34 1.04
N LYS A 232 -1.87 -13.39 0.23
CA LYS A 232 -1.36 -14.71 0.56
C LYS A 232 0.03 -14.89 -0.01
N THR A 233 1.01 -15.19 0.85
CA THR A 233 2.40 -15.42 0.44
C THR A 233 2.75 -16.90 0.51
N LEU A 234 3.33 -17.41 -0.58
CA LEU A 234 3.90 -18.74 -0.70
C LEU A 234 5.42 -18.58 -0.85
N LYS A 235 6.20 -19.17 0.06
CA LYS A 235 7.68 -19.15 -0.01
C LYS A 235 8.17 -20.33 -0.84
N GLY A 236 8.96 -20.07 -1.89
CA GLY A 236 9.29 -21.05 -2.92
C GLY A 236 8.09 -21.39 -3.83
N SER A 237 8.31 -22.25 -4.82
CA SER A 237 7.30 -22.68 -5.80
C SER A 237 6.53 -23.96 -5.42
N ARG A 238 7.08 -24.77 -4.50
CA ARG A 238 6.46 -25.99 -3.96
C ARG A 238 6.56 -26.02 -2.45
N THR A 239 5.49 -25.72 -1.73
CA THR A 239 5.51 -25.92 -0.27
C THR A 239 4.13 -26.23 0.29
N ILE A 240 4.07 -27.42 0.88
CA ILE A 240 3.15 -27.89 1.91
C ILE A 240 3.48 -27.18 3.25
N GLY A 241 3.85 -25.88 3.20
CA GLY A 241 4.41 -25.10 4.32
C GLY A 241 3.62 -23.83 4.66
N GLU A 242 4.02 -23.15 5.75
CA GLU A 242 3.35 -21.97 6.34
C GLU A 242 2.92 -20.95 5.30
N GLN A 243 1.60 -20.88 5.09
CA GLN A 243 0.97 -19.85 4.30
C GLN A 243 0.77 -18.66 5.21
N ASN A 244 1.46 -17.55 4.93
CA ASN A 244 1.20 -16.32 5.64
C ASN A 244 0.11 -15.55 4.88
N VAL A 245 -0.98 -15.23 5.57
CA VAL A 245 -2.03 -14.38 5.06
C VAL A 245 -1.92 -13.05 5.80
N THR A 246 -1.87 -11.97 5.03
CA THR A 246 -1.81 -10.62 5.57
C THR A 246 -2.82 -9.75 4.86
N TRP A 247 -3.16 -8.61 5.45
CA TRP A 247 -3.95 -7.59 4.79
C TRP A 247 -3.28 -6.22 4.91
N GLY A 248 -3.78 -5.24 4.17
CA GLY A 248 -3.30 -3.87 4.27
C GLY A 248 -4.23 -2.86 3.61
N VAL A 249 -4.07 -1.61 4.03
CA VAL A 249 -4.83 -0.46 3.54
C VAL A 249 -3.87 0.60 3.03
N GLU A 250 -4.14 1.06 1.81
CA GLU A 250 -3.43 2.15 1.16
C GLU A 250 -4.44 3.24 0.76
N LEU A 251 -4.03 4.50 0.86
CA LEU A 251 -4.73 5.63 0.25
C LEU A 251 -3.85 6.19 -0.87
N TYR A 252 -4.42 6.39 -2.05
CA TYR A 252 -3.70 7.03 -3.16
C TYR A 252 -4.63 7.80 -4.09
N ALA A 253 -4.07 8.69 -4.91
CA ALA A 253 -4.82 9.34 -5.99
C ALA A 253 -4.56 8.61 -7.32
N PRO A 254 -5.59 8.31 -8.14
CA PRO A 254 -5.40 7.62 -9.41
C PRO A 254 -4.43 8.32 -10.39
N HIS A 255 -4.36 9.65 -10.36
CA HIS A 255 -3.46 10.43 -11.23
C HIS A 255 -1.99 10.39 -10.79
N TRP A 256 -1.67 9.99 -9.55
CA TRP A 256 -0.32 10.13 -9.01
C TRP A 256 0.75 9.38 -9.80
N GLU A 257 0.46 8.17 -10.31
CA GLU A 257 1.47 7.43 -11.08
C GLU A 257 1.86 8.19 -12.36
N GLU A 258 0.91 8.87 -13.00
CA GLU A 258 1.18 9.71 -14.16
C GLU A 258 1.92 10.98 -13.73
N SER A 259 1.40 11.73 -12.76
CA SER A 259 1.99 13.00 -12.33
C SER A 259 3.41 12.86 -11.80
N VAL A 260 3.70 11.85 -10.96
CA VAL A 260 5.05 11.70 -10.37
C VAL A 260 6.09 11.26 -11.40
N ASN A 261 5.66 10.71 -12.54
CA ASN A 261 6.53 10.24 -13.61
C ASN A 261 6.48 11.12 -14.87
N HIS A 262 5.57 12.11 -14.93
CA HIS A 262 5.52 13.10 -16.00
C HIS A 262 6.86 13.80 -16.09
N SER A 263 7.41 13.89 -17.30
CA SER A 263 8.75 14.41 -17.52
C SER A 263 8.75 15.45 -18.65
N SER A 264 9.36 16.60 -18.36
CA SER A 264 9.57 17.70 -19.28
C SER A 264 11.05 18.05 -19.29
N GLY A 265 11.68 18.07 -20.47
CA GLY A 265 13.12 18.40 -20.57
C GLY A 265 14.08 17.41 -19.90
N GLY A 266 13.71 16.13 -19.75
CA GLY A 266 14.57 15.09 -19.19
C GLY A 266 14.59 15.02 -17.66
N ARG A 267 13.82 15.88 -16.99
CA ARG A 267 13.54 15.83 -15.54
C ARG A 267 12.05 15.60 -15.34
N LYS A 268 11.68 14.98 -14.21
CA LYS A 268 10.27 14.95 -13.81
C LYS A 268 9.79 16.34 -13.44
N ASP A 269 8.57 16.64 -13.82
CA ASP A 269 7.92 17.92 -13.56
C ASP A 269 6.63 17.66 -12.78
N TRP A 270 6.66 18.02 -11.50
CA TRP A 270 5.52 17.88 -10.59
C TRP A 270 4.70 19.17 -10.46
N GLY A 271 4.95 20.16 -11.33
CA GLY A 271 4.28 21.45 -11.33
C GLY A 271 4.81 22.42 -10.27
N GLU A 272 4.46 23.69 -10.43
CA GLU A 272 4.94 24.74 -9.53
C GLU A 272 4.39 24.51 -8.11
N GLY A 273 5.27 24.53 -7.12
CA GLY A 273 4.89 24.21 -5.73
C GLY A 273 4.25 22.83 -5.57
N LEU A 274 4.57 21.86 -6.46
CA LEU A 274 4.09 20.48 -6.45
C LEU A 274 2.59 20.30 -6.73
N GLU A 275 1.99 21.21 -7.50
CA GLU A 275 0.55 21.27 -7.79
C GLU A 275 0.00 20.07 -8.57
N ASN A 276 0.83 19.33 -9.32
CA ASN A 276 0.37 18.15 -10.04
C ASN A 276 0.23 16.91 -9.13
N ILE A 277 0.70 16.99 -7.88
CA ILE A 277 0.63 15.90 -6.89
C ILE A 277 -0.48 16.15 -5.87
N TRP A 278 -0.64 17.39 -5.42
CA TRP A 278 -1.74 17.80 -4.55
C TRP A 278 -2.51 18.89 -5.29
N GLU A 279 -3.80 18.67 -5.55
CA GLU A 279 -4.57 19.56 -6.43
C GLU A 279 -5.45 20.56 -5.66
N GLU A 280 -5.82 20.26 -4.41
CA GLU A 280 -6.84 21.00 -3.66
C GLU A 280 -6.26 22.11 -2.76
N GLY A 281 -6.19 23.34 -3.27
CA GLY A 281 -5.81 24.53 -2.49
C GLY A 281 -4.88 25.48 -3.24
N ASP A 282 -4.75 26.70 -2.75
CA ASP A 282 -4.07 27.79 -3.46
C ASP A 282 -2.53 27.70 -3.38
N ASP A 283 -2.00 27.10 -2.31
CA ASP A 283 -0.57 26.91 -2.09
C ASP A 283 -0.25 25.52 -1.54
N LEU A 284 1.03 25.12 -1.55
CA LEU A 284 1.46 23.81 -1.07
C LEU A 284 1.02 23.53 0.37
N GLN A 285 1.05 24.53 1.24
CA GLN A 285 0.69 24.36 2.64
C GLN A 285 -0.80 24.01 2.78
N SER A 286 -1.67 24.77 2.11
CA SER A 286 -3.11 24.58 2.09
C SER A 286 -3.48 23.23 1.47
N ARG A 287 -2.83 22.89 0.36
CA ARG A 287 -2.97 21.60 -0.32
C ARG A 287 -2.62 20.41 0.57
N LEU A 288 -1.49 20.49 1.28
CA LEU A 288 -1.13 19.47 2.26
C LEU A 288 -2.08 19.43 3.45
N GLY A 289 -2.58 20.58 3.90
CA GLY A 289 -3.59 20.65 4.96
C GLY A 289 -4.87 19.89 4.59
N CYS A 290 -5.38 20.10 3.38
CA CYS A 290 -6.52 19.36 2.83
C CYS A 290 -6.23 17.85 2.78
N PHE A 291 -5.07 17.47 2.23
CA PHE A 291 -4.68 16.07 2.13
C PHE A 291 -4.51 15.37 3.48
N LEU A 292 -3.86 16.01 4.46
CA LEU A 292 -3.69 15.46 5.81
C LEU A 292 -5.04 15.26 6.52
N ARG A 293 -6.02 16.14 6.27
CA ARG A 293 -7.38 15.95 6.77
C ARG A 293 -7.99 14.66 6.23
N ILE A 294 -7.83 14.37 4.94
CA ILE A 294 -8.27 13.09 4.35
C ILE A 294 -7.58 11.90 5.01
N ILE A 295 -6.27 11.94 5.22
CA ILE A 295 -5.54 10.86 5.91
C ILE A 295 -6.11 10.63 7.31
N MET A 296 -6.38 11.70 8.06
CA MET A 296 -6.97 11.60 9.41
C MET A 296 -8.40 11.08 9.40
N GLU A 297 -9.20 11.41 8.38
CA GLU A 297 -10.53 10.85 8.21
C GLU A 297 -10.49 9.34 7.95
N VAL A 298 -9.53 8.88 7.14
CA VAL A 298 -9.30 7.44 6.92
C VAL A 298 -8.84 6.77 8.21
N GLN A 299 -7.89 7.37 8.93
CA GLN A 299 -7.42 6.85 10.22
C GLN A 299 -8.58 6.72 11.23
N ALA A 300 -9.44 7.73 11.30
CA ALA A 300 -10.63 7.70 12.16
C ALA A 300 -11.64 6.62 11.73
N LEU A 301 -11.81 6.39 10.42
CA LEU A 301 -12.61 5.29 9.89
C LEU A 301 -12.07 3.93 10.36
N LEU A 302 -10.76 3.70 10.22
CA LEU A 302 -10.13 2.44 10.64
C LEU A 302 -10.32 2.20 12.15
N ASN A 303 -10.16 3.23 12.97
CA ASN A 303 -10.38 3.13 14.42
C ASN A 303 -11.82 2.79 14.80
N ARG A 304 -12.82 3.34 14.08
CA ARG A 304 -14.24 3.03 14.35
C ARG A 304 -14.55 1.57 14.07
N VAL A 305 -14.06 1.04 12.95
CA VAL A 305 -14.25 -0.37 12.60
C VAL A 305 -13.63 -1.28 13.66
N HIS A 306 -12.45 -0.95 14.15
CA HIS A 306 -11.80 -1.70 15.24
C HIS A 306 -12.58 -1.61 16.57
N ALA A 307 -13.13 -0.45 16.92
CA ALA A 307 -13.92 -0.30 18.15
C ALA A 307 -15.24 -1.09 18.11
N ASP A 308 -15.90 -1.12 16.95
CA ASP A 308 -17.15 -1.88 16.74
C ASP A 308 -16.91 -3.39 16.87
N THR A 309 -15.77 -3.88 16.41
CA THR A 309 -15.42 -5.31 16.48
C THR A 309 -14.99 -5.74 17.87
N ALA A 310 -14.32 -4.88 18.64
CA ALA A 310 -13.99 -5.12 20.05
C ALA A 310 -15.21 -5.14 20.99
N SER A 311 -16.34 -4.55 20.55
CA SER A 311 -17.58 -4.45 21.33
C SER A 311 -18.60 -5.56 21.01
N SER A 312 -18.30 -6.44 20.06
CA SER A 312 -19.17 -7.52 19.56
C SER A 312 -18.75 -8.89 20.08
#